data_AF-A0A9X3D435-F1
#
_entry.id   AF-A0A9X3D435-F1
#
_cell.length_a   1.000
_cell.length_b   1.000
_cell.length_c   1.000
_cell.angle_alpha   90.00
_cell.angle_beta   90.00
_cell.angle_gamma   90.00
#
_symmetry.space_group_name_H-M   'P 1'
#
loop_
_entity.id
_entity.type
_entity.pdbx_description
1 polymer ?
#
loop_
_entity_poly.entity_id
_entity_poly.type
_entity_poly.pdbx_seq_one_letter_code
_entity_poly.pdbx_strand_id
1 'polypeptide(L)'
;MRPDHIATTWAKDTSYSQDYADPTYNEAHLRKRAVGHGVRWHWGRRARGEKHTIVRAYADTGTGPELLWANDIGDRRVMLGAAEHHRAWLLTRGSTRSGGRTRLEVWDADAQSVSTVSAIDDIDISAHRWPLRPRPVDHDSYAQWCVTFFDGTRFADQVSDVHAEFVGDWPDGVVELTYRHIAYPGLFIRSRVGIYDALGRKRQEPFDWILTALLEQAGTHAYPSASLAVDGVLYG
;
A
#
# COMPACT_ATOMS: atom_id res chain seq x y z
N MET A 1 24.38 31.63 -19.69
CA MET A 1 24.62 30.24 -19.26
C MET A 1 23.32 29.74 -18.66
N ARG A 2 22.59 28.88 -19.39
CA ARG A 2 21.31 28.31 -18.95
C ARG A 2 21.64 26.99 -18.20
N PRO A 3 21.00 26.70 -17.06
CA PRO A 3 21.06 25.37 -16.48
C PRO A 3 20.07 24.49 -17.24
N ASP A 4 20.60 23.57 -18.03
CA ASP A 4 19.83 22.62 -18.82
C ASP A 4 19.21 21.55 -17.92
N HIS A 5 17.89 21.43 -18.03
CA HIS A 5 17.06 20.23 -17.89
C HIS A 5 17.57 19.10 -16.99
N ILE A 6 17.30 19.19 -15.69
CA ILE A 6 17.03 17.99 -14.88
C ILE A 6 15.59 17.60 -15.20
N ALA A 7 15.43 16.53 -15.99
CA ALA A 7 14.14 15.90 -16.17
C ALA A 7 13.63 15.42 -14.82
N THR A 8 12.68 16.15 -14.24
CA THR A 8 11.96 15.76 -13.03
C THR A 8 11.03 14.61 -13.38
N THR A 9 11.59 13.40 -13.52
CA THR A 9 10.80 12.18 -13.55
C THR A 9 10.18 12.02 -12.18
N TRP A 10 8.91 12.39 -12.07
CA TRP A 10 8.09 12.20 -10.89
C TRP A 10 8.26 10.76 -10.39
N ALA A 11 8.93 10.58 -9.25
CA ALA A 11 8.77 9.35 -8.48
C ALA A 11 7.31 9.34 -8.03
N LYS A 12 6.46 8.64 -8.78
CA LYS A 12 5.08 8.35 -8.39
C LYS A 12 5.17 7.71 -7.01
N ASP A 13 4.64 8.40 -6.01
CA ASP A 13 4.45 7.84 -4.69
C ASP A 13 3.43 6.70 -4.82
N THR A 14 3.93 5.46 -4.87
CA THR A 14 3.17 4.23 -5.09
C THR A 14 2.58 3.64 -3.81
N SER A 15 2.60 4.39 -2.70
CA SER A 15 2.09 3.89 -1.40
C SER A 15 0.57 3.66 -1.37
N TYR A 16 -0.18 4.18 -2.35
CA TYR A 16 -1.66 4.13 -2.36
C TYR A 16 -2.30 3.35 -3.52
N SER A 17 -1.55 2.83 -4.48
CA SER A 17 -2.14 1.95 -5.50
C SER A 17 -2.12 0.51 -4.98
N GLN A 18 -3.19 0.10 -4.32
CA GLN A 18 -3.51 -1.32 -4.21
C GLN A 18 -3.52 -1.89 -5.64
N ASP A 19 -2.53 -2.73 -5.93
CA ASP A 19 -2.30 -3.39 -7.21
C ASP A 19 -3.47 -4.36 -7.54
N TYR A 20 -4.56 -3.84 -8.10
CA TYR A 20 -5.66 -4.63 -8.63
C TYR A 20 -5.35 -5.12 -10.06
N ALA A 21 -4.46 -6.12 -10.07
CA ALA A 21 -4.18 -7.12 -11.11
C ALA A 21 -3.47 -6.74 -12.43
N ASP A 22 -2.49 -7.62 -12.73
CA ASP A 22 -1.51 -7.77 -13.84
C ASP A 22 -0.51 -6.59 -14.04
N PRO A 23 0.73 -6.67 -13.51
CA PRO A 23 1.88 -7.40 -14.12
C PRO A 23 2.17 -8.75 -13.44
N THR A 24 2.41 -9.84 -14.17
CA THR A 24 1.45 -10.95 -14.13
C THR A 24 1.21 -11.64 -12.77
N TYR A 25 0.06 -11.28 -12.22
CA TYR A 25 -0.48 -11.58 -10.89
C TYR A 25 0.29 -11.02 -9.68
N ASN A 26 0.86 -9.82 -9.88
CA ASN A 26 1.81 -9.15 -8.99
C ASN A 26 3.04 -10.03 -8.76
N GLU A 27 3.47 -10.59 -9.90
CA GLU A 27 4.30 -11.77 -10.12
C GLU A 27 4.14 -12.83 -9.02
N ALA A 28 2.89 -13.31 -9.05
CA ALA A 28 2.26 -14.37 -8.27
C ALA A 28 2.49 -14.31 -6.76
N HIS A 29 2.13 -13.14 -6.18
CA HIS A 29 1.71 -12.92 -4.79
C HIS A 29 2.72 -12.44 -3.74
N LEU A 30 3.79 -11.77 -4.14
CA LEU A 30 4.57 -10.98 -3.17
C LEU A 30 4.18 -9.50 -3.31
N ARG A 31 2.90 -9.22 -2.96
CA ARG A 31 2.10 -8.00 -3.23
C ARG A 31 2.49 -6.74 -2.43
N LYS A 32 3.76 -6.37 -2.49
CA LYS A 32 4.22 -5.00 -2.34
C LYS A 32 5.42 -4.82 -3.25
N ARG A 33 5.47 -3.70 -3.97
CA ARG A 33 6.48 -3.45 -4.99
C ARG A 33 7.09 -2.07 -4.89
N ALA A 34 8.29 -1.96 -5.41
CA ALA A 34 8.94 -0.69 -5.74
C ALA A 34 9.68 -0.86 -7.06
N VAL A 35 9.78 0.21 -7.83
CA VAL A 35 10.43 0.20 -9.15
C VAL A 35 11.59 1.19 -9.13
N GLY A 36 12.80 0.69 -9.34
CA GLY A 36 13.97 1.50 -9.68
C GLY A 36 14.19 1.44 -11.20
N HIS A 37 14.85 2.41 -11.80
CA HIS A 37 15.11 2.44 -13.26
C HIS A 37 15.51 1.06 -13.82
N GLY A 38 14.60 0.40 -14.54
CA GLY A 38 14.81 -0.92 -15.17
C GLY A 38 14.67 -2.15 -14.26
N VAL A 39 14.45 -1.98 -12.95
CA VAL A 39 14.35 -3.08 -11.98
C VAL A 39 13.06 -2.99 -11.15
N ARG A 40 12.32 -4.10 -11.13
CA ARG A 40 11.07 -4.28 -10.37
C ARG A 40 11.31 -5.15 -9.14
N TRP A 41 11.03 -4.60 -7.96
CA TRP A 41 11.15 -5.31 -6.68
C TRP A 41 9.79 -5.78 -6.17
N HIS A 42 9.74 -6.99 -5.61
CA HIS A 42 8.53 -7.61 -5.06
C HIS A 42 8.82 -8.26 -3.70
N TRP A 43 7.91 -8.12 -2.73
CA TRP A 43 8.07 -8.75 -1.42
C TRP A 43 6.76 -9.14 -0.73
N GLY A 44 6.78 -10.27 0.00
CA GLY A 44 5.57 -10.82 0.63
C GLY A 44 5.72 -12.26 1.09
N ARG A 45 4.60 -12.96 1.27
CA ARG A 45 4.55 -14.40 1.62
C ARG A 45 3.79 -15.13 0.53
N ARG A 46 4.22 -16.34 0.14
CA ARG A 46 3.58 -17.09 -0.96
C ARG A 46 2.26 -17.73 -0.53
N ALA A 47 2.14 -18.15 0.73
CA ALA A 47 0.91 -18.74 1.26
C ALA A 47 0.59 -18.31 2.70
N ARG A 48 -0.69 -18.37 3.08
CA ARG A 48 -1.14 -18.11 4.45
C ARG A 48 -0.61 -19.21 5.38
N GLY A 49 0.13 -18.83 6.41
CA GLY A 49 0.79 -19.75 7.35
C GLY A 49 2.30 -19.88 7.14
N GLU A 50 2.79 -19.43 5.99
CA GLU A 50 4.23 -19.33 5.75
C GLU A 50 4.80 -18.24 6.67
N LYS A 51 5.78 -18.62 7.48
CA LYS A 51 6.41 -17.66 8.42
C LYS A 51 7.37 -16.73 7.71
N HIS A 52 7.85 -17.13 6.54
CA HIS A 52 8.96 -16.52 5.85
C HIS A 52 8.50 -15.48 4.83
N THR A 53 9.13 -14.31 4.84
CA THR A 53 8.94 -13.31 3.79
C THR A 53 10.07 -13.41 2.78
N ILE A 54 9.70 -13.39 1.50
CA ILE A 54 10.62 -13.44 0.37
C ILE A 54 10.65 -12.07 -0.28
N VAL A 55 11.84 -11.64 -0.72
CA VAL A 55 12.09 -10.44 -1.52
C VAL A 55 12.68 -10.87 -2.85
N ARG A 56 12.26 -10.24 -3.95
CA ARG A 56 12.73 -10.51 -5.31
C ARG A 56 12.97 -9.24 -6.10
N ALA A 57 13.93 -9.29 -7.01
CA ALA A 57 14.22 -8.26 -7.99
C ALA A 57 14.16 -8.86 -9.40
N TYR A 58 13.53 -8.15 -10.33
CA TYR A 58 13.42 -8.53 -11.73
C TYR A 58 13.88 -7.40 -12.65
N ALA A 59 14.62 -7.72 -13.71
CA ALA A 59 14.93 -6.77 -14.78
C ALA A 59 13.77 -6.71 -15.78
N ASP A 60 13.53 -5.52 -16.31
CA ASP A 60 12.59 -5.30 -17.40
C ASP A 60 13.32 -5.26 -18.75
N THR A 61 13.40 -6.40 -19.44
CA THR A 61 14.21 -6.58 -20.66
C THR A 61 13.38 -6.48 -21.95
N GLY A 62 12.11 -6.08 -21.86
CA GLY A 62 11.21 -5.93 -23.01
C GLY A 62 10.74 -7.24 -23.68
N THR A 63 11.31 -8.39 -23.30
CA THR A 63 10.89 -9.74 -23.75
C THR A 63 10.25 -10.58 -22.64
N GLY A 64 10.25 -10.06 -21.40
CA GLY A 64 9.67 -10.67 -20.20
C GLY A 64 10.43 -10.27 -18.93
N PRO A 65 9.91 -10.54 -17.73
CA PRO A 65 10.63 -10.32 -16.48
C PRO A 65 11.77 -11.34 -16.32
N GLU A 66 13.00 -10.85 -16.10
CA GLU A 66 14.16 -11.69 -15.77
C GLU A 66 14.48 -11.61 -14.28
N LEU A 67 14.54 -12.73 -13.56
CA LEU A 67 14.86 -12.73 -12.13
C LEU A 67 16.34 -12.40 -11.90
N LEU A 68 16.61 -11.24 -11.30
CA LEU A 68 17.95 -10.81 -10.92
C LEU A 68 18.38 -11.41 -9.58
N TRP A 69 17.47 -11.40 -8.61
CA TRP A 69 17.79 -11.86 -7.25
C TRP A 69 16.54 -12.25 -6.45
N ALA A 70 16.70 -13.20 -5.53
CA ALA A 70 15.69 -13.60 -4.57
C ALA A 70 16.33 -13.99 -3.24
N ASN A 71 15.74 -13.57 -2.12
CA ASN A 71 16.20 -13.98 -0.80
C ASN A 71 15.06 -14.06 0.23
N ASP A 72 15.29 -14.83 1.29
CA ASP A 72 14.39 -15.03 2.43
C ASP A 72 14.83 -14.14 3.61
N ILE A 73 13.90 -13.38 4.18
CA ILE A 73 14.18 -12.50 5.34
C ILE A 73 13.73 -13.11 6.67
N GLY A 74 13.41 -14.39 6.69
CA GLY A 74 12.89 -15.09 7.85
C GLY A 74 11.51 -14.61 8.22
N ASP A 75 11.24 -14.59 9.52
CA ASP A 75 9.96 -14.20 10.09
C ASP A 75 9.67 -12.69 10.07
N ARG A 76 10.60 -11.89 9.56
CA ARG A 76 10.46 -10.44 9.39
C ARG A 76 9.41 -10.12 8.34
N ARG A 77 8.62 -9.07 8.58
CA ARG A 77 7.64 -8.52 7.63
C ARG A 77 8.13 -7.20 7.06
N VAL A 78 8.04 -7.02 5.75
CA VAL A 78 8.28 -5.71 5.12
C VAL A 78 7.05 -4.81 5.23
N MET A 79 7.21 -3.65 5.85
CA MET A 79 6.16 -2.66 6.08
C MET A 79 6.06 -1.69 4.92
N LEU A 80 7.18 -1.19 4.42
CA LEU A 80 7.27 -0.21 3.33
C LEU A 80 8.52 -0.50 2.51
N GLY A 81 8.53 -0.05 1.26
CA GLY A 81 9.73 -0.13 0.43
C GLY A 81 9.73 0.93 -0.67
N ALA A 82 10.92 1.38 -1.03
CA ALA A 82 11.21 2.24 -2.18
C ALA A 82 12.38 1.66 -2.97
N ALA A 83 12.54 2.03 -4.24
CA ALA A 83 13.61 1.51 -5.08
C ALA A 83 14.15 2.58 -6.02
N GLU A 84 15.43 2.45 -6.37
CA GLU A 84 16.15 3.31 -7.28
C GLU A 84 17.24 2.46 -7.94
N HIS A 85 17.31 2.46 -9.27
CA HIS A 85 18.19 1.57 -10.03
C HIS A 85 18.07 0.11 -9.53
N HIS A 86 19.21 -0.54 -9.22
CA HIS A 86 19.32 -1.91 -8.73
C HIS A 86 19.22 -2.02 -7.20
N ARG A 87 18.72 -0.98 -6.52
CA ARG A 87 18.59 -0.95 -5.06
C ARG A 87 17.15 -0.80 -4.60
N ALA A 88 16.82 -1.48 -3.51
CA ALA A 88 15.59 -1.28 -2.75
C ALA A 88 15.90 -0.97 -1.29
N TRP A 89 15.19 0.00 -0.73
CA TRP A 89 15.18 0.33 0.69
C TRP A 89 13.91 -0.25 1.30
N LEU A 90 14.06 -1.23 2.18
CA LEU A 90 12.95 -1.97 2.78
C LEU A 90 12.90 -1.73 4.28
N LEU A 91 11.76 -1.23 4.75
CA LEU A 91 11.49 -1.11 6.19
C LEU A 91 10.93 -2.45 6.69
N THR A 92 11.73 -3.22 7.41
CA THR A 92 11.36 -4.55 7.92
C THR A 92 11.04 -4.49 9.41
N ARG A 93 10.16 -5.37 9.89
CA ARG A 93 9.86 -5.54 11.32
C ARG A 93 9.90 -7.03 11.67
N GLY A 94 10.70 -7.39 12.67
CA GLY A 94 10.76 -8.75 13.21
C GLY A 94 9.43 -9.18 13.86
N SER A 95 9.24 -10.49 13.99
CA SER A 95 8.17 -11.02 14.84
C SER A 95 8.46 -10.72 16.31
N THR A 96 7.46 -10.86 17.17
CA THR A 96 7.66 -10.77 18.63
C THR A 96 8.66 -11.80 19.15
N ARG A 97 8.89 -12.92 18.43
CA ARG A 97 9.93 -13.91 18.75
C ARG A 97 11.32 -13.50 18.29
N SER A 98 11.45 -12.70 17.22
CA SER A 98 12.73 -12.17 16.73
C SER A 98 13.06 -10.77 17.25
N GLY A 99 12.42 -10.36 18.35
CA GLY A 99 12.73 -9.13 19.07
C GLY A 99 12.01 -7.87 18.58
N GLY A 100 11.05 -7.98 17.66
CA GLY A 100 10.08 -6.92 17.31
C GLY A 100 10.63 -5.61 16.74
N ARG A 101 11.95 -5.47 16.56
CA ARG A 101 12.57 -4.21 16.12
C ARG A 101 12.31 -3.96 14.64
N THR A 102 12.02 -2.70 14.33
CA THR A 102 12.00 -2.18 12.97
C THR A 102 13.43 -1.94 12.49
N ARG A 103 13.74 -2.25 11.22
CA ARG A 103 15.04 -2.01 10.57
C ARG A 103 14.82 -1.39 9.20
N LEU A 104 15.68 -0.46 8.79
CA LEU A 104 15.80 -0.12 7.38
C LEU A 104 16.93 -0.96 6.78
N GLU A 105 16.61 -1.68 5.72
CA GLU A 105 17.56 -2.54 5.01
C GLU A 105 17.72 -2.03 3.58
N VAL A 106 18.96 -2.00 3.10
CA VAL A 106 19.28 -1.73 1.70
C VAL A 106 19.58 -3.05 1.02
N TRP A 107 18.85 -3.31 -0.06
CA TRP A 107 18.89 -4.50 -0.87
C TRP A 107 19.48 -4.12 -2.22
N ASP A 108 20.61 -4.70 -2.59
CA ASP A 108 21.30 -4.42 -3.86
C ASP A 108 21.28 -5.67 -4.72
N ALA A 109 20.60 -5.62 -5.86
CA ALA A 109 20.44 -6.75 -6.78
C ALA A 109 21.72 -7.05 -7.57
N ASP A 110 22.56 -6.04 -7.84
CA ASP A 110 23.82 -6.24 -8.57
C ASP A 110 24.86 -6.88 -7.67
N ALA A 111 24.98 -6.38 -6.44
CA ALA A 111 25.88 -6.93 -5.44
C ALA A 111 25.31 -8.17 -4.73
N GLN A 112 24.04 -8.50 -4.95
CA GLN A 112 23.27 -9.55 -4.25
C GLN A 112 23.48 -9.49 -2.72
N SER A 113 23.37 -8.29 -2.16
CA SER A 113 23.73 -8.02 -0.76
C SER A 113 22.63 -7.30 -0.01
N VAL A 114 22.58 -7.54 1.32
CA VAL A 114 21.69 -6.84 2.25
C VAL A 114 22.55 -6.15 3.31
N SER A 115 22.36 -4.85 3.49
CA SER A 115 22.95 -4.10 4.60
C SER A 115 21.85 -3.49 5.48
N THR A 116 22.10 -3.38 6.78
CA THR A 116 21.19 -2.72 7.73
C THR A 116 21.69 -1.31 8.02
N VAL A 117 20.83 -0.31 7.82
CA VAL A 117 21.12 1.06 8.23
C VAL A 117 20.97 1.11 9.75
N SER A 118 22.09 1.29 10.44
CA SER A 118 22.20 0.99 11.88
C SER A 118 21.67 2.11 12.80
N ALA A 119 21.37 3.29 12.27
CA ALA A 119 20.62 4.36 12.96
C ALA A 119 19.61 5.01 12.01
N ILE A 120 18.37 5.19 12.47
CA ILE A 120 17.34 5.94 11.72
C ILE A 120 17.74 7.43 11.61
N ASP A 121 18.59 7.89 12.52
CA ASP A 121 19.15 9.24 12.57
C ASP A 121 20.16 9.52 11.44
N ASP A 122 20.64 8.47 10.74
CA ASP A 122 21.57 8.61 9.60
C ASP A 122 20.84 8.78 8.25
N ILE A 123 19.51 8.76 8.24
CA ILE A 123 18.73 8.94 7.01
C ILE A 123 18.23 10.37 6.96
N ASP A 124 19.07 11.25 6.42
CA ASP A 124 18.66 12.62 6.15
C ASP A 124 17.75 12.68 4.90
N ILE A 125 16.44 12.56 5.13
CA ILE A 125 15.42 12.82 4.10
C ILE A 125 14.97 14.28 4.07
N SER A 126 15.62 15.21 4.79
CA SER A 126 15.16 16.60 4.89
C SER A 126 15.04 17.28 3.52
N ALA A 127 15.97 16.98 2.61
CA ALA A 127 15.94 17.47 1.22
C ALA A 127 14.81 16.87 0.36
N HIS A 128 14.24 15.73 0.78
CA HIS A 128 13.18 15.01 0.06
C HIS A 128 11.82 15.08 0.79
N ARG A 129 11.75 15.78 1.92
CA ARG A 129 10.48 16.10 2.59
C ARG A 129 9.85 17.28 1.90
N TRP A 130 8.79 17.02 1.14
CA TRP A 130 7.84 18.08 0.84
C TRP A 130 7.15 18.50 2.13
N PRO A 131 7.18 19.78 2.53
CA PRO A 131 6.47 20.20 3.72
C PRO A 131 5.00 19.85 3.54
N LEU A 132 4.46 19.12 4.50
CA LEU A 132 3.01 18.94 4.59
C LEU A 132 2.38 20.34 4.56
N ARG A 133 1.41 20.52 3.67
CA ARG A 133 0.68 21.79 3.63
C ARG A 133 -0.05 22.00 4.96
N PRO A 134 -0.40 23.23 5.36
CA PRO A 134 -1.28 23.41 6.50
C PRO A 134 -2.56 22.57 6.34
N ARG A 135 -3.08 22.04 7.47
CA ARG A 135 -4.40 21.39 7.50
C ARG A 135 -5.41 22.29 6.78
N PRO A 136 -6.19 21.77 5.81
CA PRO A 136 -7.21 22.56 5.15
C PRO A 136 -8.17 23.16 6.17
N VAL A 137 -8.50 24.45 6.01
CA VAL A 137 -9.38 25.19 6.94
C VAL A 137 -10.75 24.51 7.07
N ASP A 138 -11.23 23.95 5.99
CA ASP A 138 -12.49 23.25 5.83
C ASP A 138 -12.31 21.72 5.90
N HIS A 139 -11.30 21.24 6.63
CA HIS A 139 -11.06 19.80 6.82
C HIS A 139 -12.26 19.09 7.45
N ASP A 140 -12.77 19.59 8.58
CA ASP A 140 -13.84 18.90 9.32
C ASP A 140 -15.11 18.79 8.45
N SER A 141 -15.46 19.88 7.76
CA SER A 141 -16.60 19.90 6.84
C SER A 141 -16.42 18.95 5.66
N TYR A 142 -15.20 18.82 5.14
CA TYR A 142 -14.91 17.90 4.04
C TYR A 142 -14.93 16.43 4.49
N ALA A 143 -14.32 16.10 5.63
CA ALA A 143 -14.38 14.76 6.20
C ALA A 143 -15.84 14.35 6.47
N GLN A 144 -16.62 15.24 7.08
CA GLN A 144 -18.04 15.00 7.31
C GLN A 144 -18.83 14.82 6.02
N TRP A 145 -18.55 15.64 5.00
CA TRP A 145 -19.21 15.49 3.70
C TRP A 145 -18.87 14.15 3.03
N CYS A 146 -17.62 13.69 3.10
CA CYS A 146 -17.24 12.36 2.63
C CYS A 146 -17.96 11.24 3.40
N VAL A 147 -18.06 11.34 4.72
CA VAL A 147 -18.81 10.36 5.54
C VAL A 147 -20.27 10.32 5.10
N THR A 148 -20.94 11.48 5.04
CA THR A 148 -22.35 11.58 4.60
C THR A 148 -22.55 11.02 3.20
N PHE A 149 -21.56 11.17 2.30
CA PHE A 149 -21.64 10.62 0.95
C PHE A 149 -21.59 9.09 0.95
N PHE A 150 -20.71 8.47 1.73
CA PHE A 150 -20.54 7.02 1.73
C PHE A 150 -21.54 6.28 2.62
N ASP A 151 -22.04 6.93 3.67
CA ASP A 151 -23.01 6.34 4.60
C ASP A 151 -24.31 6.00 3.86
N GLY A 152 -24.75 4.74 3.95
CA GLY A 152 -25.92 4.23 3.23
C GLY A 152 -25.75 4.09 1.71
N THR A 153 -24.62 4.51 1.13
CA THR A 153 -24.41 4.43 -0.32
C THR A 153 -24.19 3.00 -0.77
N ARG A 154 -25.12 2.50 -1.58
CA ARG A 154 -25.01 1.19 -2.21
C ARG A 154 -24.18 1.30 -3.49
N PHE A 155 -22.94 0.83 -3.42
CA PHE A 155 -22.01 0.83 -4.55
C PHE A 155 -22.02 -0.47 -5.37
N ALA A 156 -22.64 -1.55 -4.88
CA ALA A 156 -22.80 -2.82 -5.59
C ALA A 156 -24.10 -3.53 -5.19
N ASP A 157 -24.67 -4.34 -6.08
CA ASP A 157 -25.90 -5.09 -5.80
C ASP A 157 -25.72 -6.13 -4.69
N GLN A 158 -24.51 -6.65 -4.54
CA GLN A 158 -24.14 -7.65 -3.54
C GLN A 158 -23.94 -7.05 -2.14
N VAL A 159 -23.96 -5.72 -2.02
CA VAL A 159 -23.64 -4.98 -0.79
C VAL A 159 -24.88 -4.34 -0.18
N SER A 160 -24.97 -4.39 1.15
CA SER A 160 -26.03 -3.76 1.95
C SER A 160 -25.49 -3.23 3.28
N ASP A 161 -26.32 -2.49 4.02
CA ASP A 161 -26.01 -1.99 5.38
C ASP A 161 -24.67 -1.23 5.47
N VAL A 162 -24.39 -0.35 4.49
CA VAL A 162 -23.16 0.44 4.44
C VAL A 162 -23.20 1.54 5.49
N HIS A 163 -22.22 1.53 6.38
CA HIS A 163 -21.98 2.58 7.37
C HIS A 163 -20.59 3.18 7.15
N ALA A 164 -20.49 4.50 7.23
CA ALA A 164 -19.23 5.22 7.07
C ALA A 164 -18.85 6.01 8.33
N GLU A 165 -17.57 5.99 8.68
CA GLU A 165 -17.00 6.78 9.77
C GLU A 165 -15.65 7.37 9.34
N PHE A 166 -15.32 8.58 9.78
CA PHE A 166 -13.98 9.13 9.61
C PHE A 166 -13.09 8.70 10.77
N VAL A 167 -11.96 8.06 10.49
CA VAL A 167 -11.03 7.54 11.48
C VAL A 167 -9.65 8.14 11.28
N GLY A 168 -9.03 8.59 12.38
CA GLY A 168 -7.71 9.22 12.40
C GLY A 168 -7.79 10.74 12.38
N ASP A 169 -6.71 11.38 11.94
CA ASP A 169 -6.63 12.84 11.81
C ASP A 169 -5.89 13.19 10.51
N TRP A 170 -6.08 14.40 10.00
CA TRP A 170 -5.34 14.87 8.83
C TRP A 170 -3.82 14.83 9.09
N PRO A 171 -2.99 14.45 8.09
CA PRO A 171 -3.34 14.07 6.71
C PRO A 171 -3.66 12.58 6.53
N ASP A 172 -3.47 11.75 7.55
CA ASP A 172 -3.54 10.29 7.46
C ASP A 172 -4.95 9.71 7.64
N GLY A 173 -5.92 10.57 7.96
CA GLY A 173 -7.30 10.18 8.21
C GLY A 173 -7.98 9.59 6.99
N VAL A 174 -8.81 8.59 7.23
CA VAL A 174 -9.52 7.80 6.21
C VAL A 174 -10.99 7.73 6.52
N VAL A 175 -11.81 7.46 5.51
CA VAL A 175 -13.19 7.01 5.72
C VAL A 175 -13.19 5.49 5.80
N GLU A 176 -13.58 4.95 6.95
CA GLU A 176 -13.77 3.52 7.16
C GLU A 176 -15.22 3.16 6.84
N LEU A 177 -15.40 2.17 5.96
CA LEU A 177 -16.71 1.65 5.55
C LEU A 177 -16.91 0.30 6.22
N THR A 178 -18.05 0.11 6.87
CA THR A 178 -18.50 -1.18 7.37
C THR A 178 -19.78 -1.58 6.63
N TYR A 179 -19.83 -2.76 6.03
CA TYR A 179 -20.98 -3.18 5.21
C TYR A 179 -21.16 -4.69 5.20
N ARG A 180 -22.30 -5.17 4.71
CA ARG A 180 -22.55 -6.59 4.46
C ARG A 180 -22.36 -6.93 3.00
N HIS A 181 -21.95 -8.17 2.74
CA HIS A 181 -21.80 -8.70 1.39
C HIS A 181 -22.44 -10.09 1.28
N ILE A 182 -23.21 -10.36 0.23
CA ILE A 182 -23.98 -11.60 0.07
C ILE A 182 -23.11 -12.87 0.12
N ALA A 183 -21.89 -12.81 -0.42
CA ALA A 183 -20.93 -13.93 -0.40
C ALA A 183 -20.30 -14.20 0.99
N TYR A 184 -20.50 -13.31 1.97
CA TYR A 184 -19.95 -13.42 3.32
C TYR A 184 -21.08 -13.34 4.36
N PRO A 185 -22.02 -14.31 4.36
CA PRO A 185 -23.19 -14.25 5.23
C PRO A 185 -22.79 -14.28 6.70
N GLY A 186 -23.41 -13.42 7.50
CA GLY A 186 -23.15 -13.30 8.94
C GLY A 186 -21.88 -12.51 9.30
N LEU A 187 -21.14 -11.99 8.32
CA LEU A 187 -19.98 -11.15 8.54
C LEU A 187 -20.23 -9.70 8.10
N PHE A 188 -19.52 -8.79 8.74
CA PHE A 188 -19.33 -7.43 8.24
C PHE A 188 -17.98 -7.32 7.55
N ILE A 189 -17.93 -6.63 6.42
CA ILE A 189 -16.68 -6.25 5.75
C ILE A 189 -16.34 -4.83 6.16
N ARG A 190 -15.06 -4.58 6.45
CA ARG A 190 -14.52 -3.28 6.80
C ARG A 190 -13.44 -2.88 5.80
N SER A 191 -13.69 -1.81 5.06
CA SER A 191 -12.77 -1.27 4.04
C SER A 191 -12.35 0.17 4.40
N ARG A 192 -11.19 0.62 3.92
CA ARG A 192 -10.68 1.98 4.19
C ARG A 192 -10.48 2.75 2.90
N VAL A 193 -10.97 3.98 2.89
CA VAL A 193 -10.94 4.90 1.77
C VAL A 193 -10.11 6.13 2.14
N GLY A 194 -9.02 6.36 1.39
CA GLY A 194 -8.22 7.57 1.53
C GLY A 194 -8.88 8.76 0.82
N ILE A 195 -9.22 9.81 1.59
CA ILE A 195 -9.81 11.05 1.05
C ILE A 195 -8.78 12.16 0.82
N TYR A 196 -7.54 11.95 1.28
CA TYR A 196 -6.39 12.82 1.02
C TYR A 196 -5.40 12.17 0.04
N ASP A 197 -4.61 12.99 -0.64
CA ASP A 197 -3.41 12.54 -1.34
C ASP A 197 -2.21 12.47 -0.39
N ALA A 198 -1.07 11.96 -0.87
CA ALA A 198 0.16 11.82 -0.09
C ALA A 198 0.71 13.16 0.46
N LEU A 199 0.23 14.30 -0.05
CA LEU A 199 0.59 15.64 0.39
C LEU A 199 -0.47 16.27 1.30
N GLY A 200 -1.47 15.49 1.73
CA GLY A 200 -2.58 15.95 2.57
C GLY A 200 -3.60 16.82 1.83
N ARG A 201 -3.58 16.87 0.50
CA ARG A 201 -4.58 17.62 -0.28
C ARG A 201 -5.84 16.81 -0.38
N LYS A 202 -6.98 17.50 -0.31
CA LYS A 202 -8.28 16.92 -0.59
C LYS A 202 -8.30 16.35 -1.99
N ARG A 203 -8.78 15.11 -2.14
CA ARG A 203 -9.10 14.59 -3.46
C ARG A 203 -10.35 15.32 -3.95
N GLN A 204 -10.27 15.98 -5.11
CA GLN A 204 -11.37 16.81 -5.62
C GLN A 204 -12.56 16.00 -6.12
N GLU A 205 -12.30 14.78 -6.59
CA GLU A 205 -13.32 13.82 -7.02
C GLU A 205 -12.99 12.44 -6.44
N PRO A 206 -13.12 12.25 -5.11
CA PRO A 206 -12.80 10.97 -4.52
C PRO A 206 -13.76 9.88 -5.05
N PHE A 207 -14.98 10.24 -5.42
CA PHE A 207 -16.07 9.28 -5.50
C PHE A 207 -16.06 8.39 -6.73
N ASP A 208 -15.87 8.90 -7.93
CA ASP A 208 -16.02 8.06 -9.13
C ASP A 208 -14.99 6.93 -9.16
N TRP A 209 -13.73 7.27 -8.88
CA TRP A 209 -12.66 6.27 -8.77
C TRP A 209 -12.84 5.35 -7.56
N ILE A 210 -13.17 5.89 -6.37
CA ILE A 210 -13.31 5.07 -5.15
C ILE A 210 -14.52 4.14 -5.26
N LEU A 211 -15.66 4.62 -5.74
CA LEU A 211 -16.85 3.80 -5.97
C LEU A 211 -16.57 2.73 -7.01
N THR A 212 -15.84 3.06 -8.07
CA THR A 212 -15.39 2.05 -9.05
C THR A 212 -14.53 0.99 -8.38
N ALA A 213 -13.57 1.38 -7.54
CA ALA A 213 -12.72 0.43 -6.82
C ALA A 213 -13.51 -0.43 -5.83
N LEU A 214 -14.48 0.14 -5.10
CA LEU A 214 -15.35 -0.60 -4.19
C LEU A 214 -16.29 -1.55 -4.93
N LEU A 215 -16.84 -1.12 -6.06
CA LEU A 215 -17.66 -1.95 -6.96
C LEU A 215 -16.84 -3.12 -7.50
N GLU A 216 -15.62 -2.87 -7.96
CA GLU A 216 -14.72 -3.91 -8.46
C GLU A 216 -14.34 -4.89 -7.34
N GLN A 217 -13.99 -4.39 -6.15
CA GLN A 217 -13.67 -5.23 -4.99
C GLN A 217 -14.84 -6.14 -4.61
N ALA A 218 -16.07 -5.59 -4.60
CA ALA A 218 -17.28 -6.35 -4.36
C ALA A 218 -17.55 -7.38 -5.46
N GLY A 219 -17.48 -6.99 -6.73
CA GLY A 219 -17.75 -7.88 -7.86
C GLY A 219 -16.75 -9.02 -8.00
N THR A 220 -15.48 -8.78 -7.68
CA THR A 220 -14.40 -9.79 -7.77
C THR A 220 -14.20 -10.61 -6.51
N HIS A 221 -14.95 -10.31 -5.44
CA HIS A 221 -14.73 -10.86 -4.10
C HIS A 221 -13.27 -10.72 -3.65
N ALA A 222 -12.62 -9.60 -3.95
CA ALA A 222 -11.24 -9.32 -3.56
C ALA A 222 -11.15 -8.97 -2.05
N TYR A 223 -11.69 -9.85 -1.22
CA TYR A 223 -11.67 -9.81 0.23
C TYR A 223 -10.86 -10.98 0.77
N PRO A 224 -10.32 -10.87 2.00
CA PRO A 224 -9.68 -12.01 2.63
C PRO A 224 -10.68 -13.15 2.89
N SER A 225 -10.18 -14.36 3.11
CA SER A 225 -11.04 -15.50 3.49
C SER A 225 -11.86 -15.18 4.75
N ALA A 226 -13.14 -15.59 4.77
CA ALA A 226 -14.04 -15.46 5.94
C ALA A 226 -13.42 -15.98 7.26
N SER A 227 -12.54 -16.98 7.18
CA SER A 227 -11.77 -17.51 8.33
C SER A 227 -10.75 -16.55 8.93
N LEU A 228 -10.61 -15.32 8.40
CA LEU A 228 -9.81 -14.23 8.95
C LEU A 228 -10.64 -13.22 9.74
N ALA A 229 -11.96 -13.40 9.80
CA ALA A 229 -12.82 -12.49 10.54
C ALA A 229 -12.44 -12.49 12.03
N VAL A 230 -12.39 -11.30 12.60
CA VAL A 230 -12.20 -11.06 14.04
C VAL A 230 -13.50 -10.48 14.55
N ASP A 231 -14.13 -11.13 15.53
CA ASP A 231 -15.40 -10.72 16.12
C ASP A 231 -16.51 -10.45 15.08
N GLY A 232 -16.55 -11.29 14.03
CA GLY A 232 -17.54 -11.16 12.94
C GLY A 232 -17.21 -10.08 11.90
N VAL A 233 -16.05 -9.42 11.99
CA VAL A 233 -15.60 -8.39 11.05
C VAL A 233 -14.42 -8.88 10.21
N LEU A 234 -14.56 -8.78 8.89
CA LEU A 234 -13.55 -9.09 7.89
C LEU A 234 -12.92 -7.80 7.37
N TYR A 235 -11.64 -7.60 7.63
CA TYR A 235 -10.90 -6.39 7.26
C TYR A 235 -10.39 -6.51 5.82
N GLY A 236 -11.05 -5.82 4.90
CA GLY A 236 -10.77 -5.79 3.46
C GLY A 236 -9.88 -4.63 3.00
#